data_AF-A0A1M4TYR3-F1
#
_entry.id   AF-A0A1M4TYR3-F1
#
_cell.length_a   1.000
_cell.length_b   1.000
_cell.length_c   1.000
_cell.angle_alpha   90.00
_cell.angle_beta   90.00
_cell.angle_gamma   90.00
#
_symmetry.space_group_name_H-M   'P 1'
#
loop_
_entity.id
_entity.type
_entity.pdbx_description
1 polymer ?
#
loop_
_entity_poly.entity_id
_entity_poly.type
_entity_poly.pdbx_seq_one_letter_code
_entity_poly.pdbx_strand_id
1 'polypeptide(L)'
;MIGVFIVLIIMYIGIILFAGATFVKISLFAMDKLVVFIASWYYTHHYFSVKFSSGYAVYFWDVLAAIFAVVIYTVLFKIIHNKLGVIGKILNLAISFFSSMTVYCILVHGFITNGKSYFLPLLNHDLANQVVNYIIIAIISLAVWKRREDYLREAEGDKKEYYIVEKTEE
;
A
#
# COMPACT_ATOMS: atom_id res chain seq x y z
N MET A 1 18.26 -20.41 34.27
CA MET A 1 17.41 -21.08 33.25
C MET A 1 16.06 -20.39 33.09
N ILE A 2 15.25 -20.22 34.14
CA ILE A 2 13.91 -19.60 34.03
C ILE A 2 13.96 -18.15 33.51
N GLY A 3 14.88 -17.32 34.01
CA GLY A 3 15.03 -15.93 33.54
C GLY A 3 15.39 -15.81 32.06
N VAL A 4 16.22 -16.72 31.53
CA VAL A 4 16.57 -16.76 30.10
C VAL A 4 15.33 -17.12 29.27
N PHE A 5 14.52 -18.06 29.76
CA PHE A 5 13.29 -18.47 29.07
C PHE A 5 12.25 -17.33 29.01
N ILE A 6 12.09 -16.58 30.09
CA ILE A 6 11.20 -15.40 30.12
C ILE A 6 11.69 -14.32 29.14
N VAL A 7 13.00 -14.04 29.10
CA VAL A 7 13.58 -13.07 28.15
C VAL A 7 13.34 -13.50 26.70
N LEU A 8 13.51 -14.79 26.38
CA LEU A 8 13.25 -15.31 25.03
C LEU A 8 11.78 -15.18 24.62
N ILE A 9 10.83 -15.42 25.55
CA ILE A 9 9.39 -15.24 25.29
C ILE A 9 9.07 -13.77 25.00
N ILE A 10 9.59 -12.84 25.81
CA ILE A 10 9.37 -11.40 25.61
C ILE A 10 9.95 -10.97 24.26
N MET A 11 11.16 -11.42 23.92
CA MET A 11 11.80 -11.14 22.65
C MET A 11 10.98 -11.67 21.47
N TYR A 12 10.49 -12.90 21.56
CA TYR A 12 9.66 -13.52 20.52
C TYR A 12 8.35 -12.74 20.29
N ILE A 13 7.64 -12.38 21.36
CA ILE A 13 6.43 -11.56 21.27
C ILE A 13 6.75 -10.20 20.65
N GLY A 14 7.85 -9.56 21.06
CA GLY A 14 8.31 -8.30 20.51
C GLY A 14 8.57 -8.37 19.00
N ILE A 15 9.25 -9.43 18.53
CA ILE A 15 9.52 -9.64 17.10
C ILE A 15 8.21 -9.82 16.32
N ILE A 16 7.26 -10.61 16.83
CA ILE A 16 5.97 -10.81 16.16
C ILE A 16 5.19 -9.51 16.05
N LEU A 17 5.10 -8.73 17.14
CA LEU A 17 4.39 -7.45 17.13
C LEU A 17 5.07 -6.46 16.17
N PHE A 18 6.40 -6.42 16.15
CA PHE A 18 7.16 -5.58 15.24
C PHE A 18 6.94 -5.98 13.77
N ALA A 19 7.03 -7.28 13.46
CA ALA A 19 6.78 -7.80 12.12
C ALA A 19 5.34 -7.51 11.67
N GLY A 20 4.35 -7.73 12.54
CA GLY A 20 2.94 -7.43 12.26
C GLY A 20 2.71 -5.95 11.99
N ALA A 21 3.22 -5.06 12.83
CA ALA A 21 3.10 -3.61 12.64
C ALA A 21 3.78 -3.15 11.34
N THR A 22 4.96 -3.70 11.04
CA THR A 22 5.71 -3.41 9.81
C THR A 22 4.95 -3.89 8.58
N PHE A 23 4.40 -5.10 8.62
CA PHE A 23 3.59 -5.67 7.55
C PHE A 23 2.36 -4.79 7.27
N VAL A 24 1.56 -4.47 8.30
CA VAL A 24 0.38 -3.60 8.14
C VAL A 24 0.76 -2.26 7.54
N LYS A 25 1.86 -1.66 8.01
CA LYS A 25 2.36 -0.39 7.47
C LYS A 25 2.69 -0.53 5.99
N ILE A 26 3.49 -1.53 5.59
CA ILE A 26 3.85 -1.74 4.19
C ILE A 26 2.59 -1.97 3.34
N SER A 27 1.66 -2.81 3.79
CA SER A 27 0.41 -3.07 3.08
C SER A 27 -0.38 -1.79 2.84
N LEU A 28 -0.51 -0.90 3.84
CA LEU A 28 -1.23 0.38 3.69
C LEU A 28 -0.60 1.30 2.64
N PHE A 29 0.73 1.32 2.50
CA PHE A 29 1.44 2.21 1.57
C PHE A 29 1.77 1.59 0.20
N ALA A 30 1.68 0.27 0.07
CA ALA A 30 2.01 -0.45 -1.15
C ALA A 30 0.78 -1.04 -1.86
N MET A 31 -0.42 -0.92 -1.28
CA MET A 31 -1.62 -1.56 -1.81
C MET A 31 -1.94 -1.13 -3.25
N ASP A 32 -1.81 0.16 -3.54
CA ASP A 32 -1.99 0.72 -4.87
C ASP A 32 -1.01 0.12 -5.89
N LYS A 33 0.26 -0.01 -5.53
CA LYS A 33 1.30 -0.65 -6.36
C LYS A 33 1.03 -2.14 -6.54
N LEU A 34 0.54 -2.82 -5.51
CA LEU A 34 0.17 -4.23 -5.58
C LEU A 34 -1.00 -4.43 -6.56
N VAL A 35 -2.01 -3.55 -6.53
CA VAL A 35 -3.14 -3.59 -7.47
C VAL A 35 -2.65 -3.40 -8.91
N VAL A 36 -1.77 -2.43 -9.14
CA VAL A 36 -1.14 -2.23 -10.46
C VAL A 36 -0.36 -3.48 -10.88
N PHE A 37 0.42 -4.06 -9.99
CA PHE A 37 1.19 -5.27 -10.24
C PHE A 37 0.30 -6.43 -10.66
N ILE A 38 -0.76 -6.73 -9.89
CA ILE A 38 -1.69 -7.83 -10.17
C ILE A 38 -2.45 -7.61 -11.48
N ALA A 39 -2.92 -6.39 -11.72
CA ALA A 39 -3.61 -6.06 -12.96
C ALA A 39 -2.69 -6.24 -14.17
N SER A 40 -1.47 -5.70 -14.11
CA SER A 40 -0.49 -5.84 -15.18
C SER A 40 -0.09 -7.30 -15.40
N TRP A 41 0.18 -8.05 -14.34
CA TRP A 41 0.43 -9.50 -14.41
C TRP A 41 -0.71 -10.23 -15.13
N TYR A 42 -1.97 -9.97 -14.75
CA TYR A 42 -3.15 -10.60 -15.35
C TYR A 42 -3.28 -10.31 -16.86
N TYR A 43 -3.15 -9.03 -17.25
CA TYR A 43 -3.27 -8.64 -18.65
C TYR A 43 -2.10 -9.14 -19.49
N THR A 44 -0.87 -9.02 -19.00
CA THR A 44 0.31 -9.53 -19.72
C THR A 44 0.23 -11.03 -19.89
N HIS A 45 -0.17 -11.77 -18.86
CA HIS A 45 -0.32 -13.22 -18.90
C HIS A 45 -1.29 -13.64 -20.00
N HIS A 46 -2.51 -13.13 -19.98
CA HIS A 46 -3.56 -13.58 -20.91
C HIS A 46 -3.37 -13.09 -22.35
N TYR A 47 -2.85 -11.88 -22.54
CA TYR A 47 -2.81 -11.27 -23.87
C TYR A 47 -1.46 -11.37 -24.58
N PHE A 48 -0.35 -11.52 -23.84
CA PHE A 48 1.00 -11.52 -24.38
C PHE A 48 1.74 -12.82 -24.06
N SER A 49 2.02 -13.09 -22.78
CA SER A 49 3.00 -14.11 -22.38
C SER A 49 2.63 -15.51 -22.83
N VAL A 50 1.36 -15.92 -22.69
CA VAL A 50 0.91 -17.27 -23.13
C VAL A 50 0.86 -17.43 -24.65
N LYS A 51 0.86 -16.33 -25.41
CA LYS A 51 0.82 -16.35 -26.88
C LYS A 51 2.21 -16.36 -27.50
N PHE A 52 3.17 -15.69 -26.87
CA PHE A 52 4.52 -15.50 -27.41
C PHE A 52 5.59 -16.37 -26.73
N SER A 53 5.28 -17.01 -25.60
CA SER A 53 6.26 -17.77 -24.82
C SER A 53 5.68 -19.09 -24.34
N SER A 54 6.56 -20.03 -23.98
CA SER A 54 6.22 -21.34 -23.45
C SER A 54 7.01 -21.66 -22.19
N GLY A 55 6.44 -22.47 -21.30
CA GLY A 55 7.09 -22.89 -20.06
C GLY A 55 7.38 -21.70 -19.14
N TYR A 56 8.55 -21.71 -18.49
CA TYR A 56 8.91 -20.67 -17.51
C TYR A 56 9.06 -19.25 -18.09
N ALA A 57 9.28 -19.13 -19.41
CA ALA A 57 9.38 -17.83 -20.06
C ALA A 57 8.07 -17.02 -19.96
N VAL A 58 6.91 -17.69 -19.86
CA VAL A 58 5.61 -17.02 -19.67
C VAL A 58 5.63 -16.18 -18.39
N TYR A 59 6.00 -16.80 -17.26
CA TYR A 59 6.03 -16.12 -15.97
C TYR A 59 7.11 -15.04 -15.88
N PHE A 60 8.23 -15.23 -16.57
CA PHE A 60 9.28 -14.21 -16.66
C PHE A 60 8.74 -12.91 -17.25
N TRP A 61 8.02 -12.98 -18.37
CA TRP A 61 7.41 -11.82 -19.01
C TRP A 61 6.33 -11.17 -18.14
N ASP A 62 5.53 -11.97 -17.45
CA ASP A 62 4.48 -11.42 -16.58
C ASP A 62 5.07 -10.61 -15.42
N VAL A 63 6.10 -11.14 -14.76
CA VAL A 63 6.79 -10.45 -13.65
C VAL A 63 7.49 -9.19 -14.15
N LEU A 64 8.21 -9.29 -15.28
CA LEU A 64 8.93 -8.15 -15.86
C LEU A 64 7.97 -7.00 -16.22
N ALA A 65 6.85 -7.32 -16.89
CA ALA A 65 5.86 -6.33 -17.26
C ALA A 65 5.17 -5.71 -16.03
N ALA A 66 4.87 -6.51 -15.02
CA ALA A 66 4.25 -6.02 -13.79
C ALA A 66 5.19 -5.07 -13.00
N ILE A 67 6.47 -5.39 -12.88
CA ILE A 67 7.47 -4.49 -12.26
C ILE A 67 7.55 -3.18 -13.05
N PHE A 68 7.65 -3.27 -14.38
CA PHE A 68 7.74 -2.09 -15.23
C PHE A 68 6.50 -1.18 -15.10
N ALA A 69 5.31 -1.76 -15.04
CA ALA A 69 4.07 -1.03 -14.83
C ALA A 69 4.02 -0.31 -13.47
N VAL A 70 4.50 -0.94 -12.39
CA VAL A 70 4.58 -0.30 -11.05
C VAL A 70 5.52 0.89 -11.06
N VAL A 71 6.67 0.80 -11.75
CA VAL A 71 7.61 1.92 -11.90
C VAL A 71 6.95 3.06 -12.66
N ILE A 72 6.32 2.78 -13.81
CA ILE A 72 5.60 3.78 -14.61
C ILE A 72 4.50 4.44 -13.77
N TYR A 73 3.68 3.64 -13.08
CA TYR A 73 2.63 4.13 -12.20
C TYR A 73 3.17 5.12 -11.17
N THR A 74 4.26 4.77 -10.49
CA THR A 74 4.86 5.61 -9.44
C THR A 74 5.32 6.96 -9.99
N VAL A 75 5.95 6.96 -11.17
CA VAL A 75 6.40 8.18 -11.85
C VAL A 75 5.22 9.03 -12.32
N LEU A 76 4.25 8.41 -13.01
CA LEU A 76 3.06 9.11 -13.50
C LEU A 76 2.24 9.71 -12.36
N PHE A 77 2.02 8.95 -11.28
CA PHE A 77 1.30 9.43 -10.12
C PHE A 77 1.97 10.66 -9.52
N LYS A 78 3.32 10.65 -9.36
CA LYS A 78 4.07 11.82 -8.89
C LYS A 78 3.88 13.02 -9.81
N ILE A 79 4.00 12.84 -11.12
CA ILE A 79 3.83 13.94 -12.09
C ILE A 79 2.42 14.53 -12.01
N ILE A 80 1.40 13.67 -12.00
CA ILE A 80 -0.02 14.06 -11.94
C ILE A 80 -0.30 14.80 -10.63
N HIS A 81 0.16 14.26 -9.51
CA HIS A 81 0.00 14.87 -8.19
C HIS A 81 0.57 16.29 -8.16
N ASN A 82 1.82 16.44 -8.58
CA ASN A 82 2.53 17.72 -8.55
C ASN A 82 1.92 18.74 -9.51
N LYS A 83 1.49 18.32 -10.71
CA LYS A 83 0.87 19.21 -11.70
C LYS A 83 -0.54 19.67 -11.32
N LEU A 84 -1.33 18.78 -10.70
CA LEU A 84 -2.74 19.04 -10.43
C LEU A 84 -3.00 19.71 -9.07
N GLY A 85 -1.97 19.86 -8.23
CA GLY A 85 -2.06 20.56 -6.94
C GLY A 85 -3.14 19.96 -6.03
N VAL A 86 -4.22 20.70 -5.77
CA VAL A 86 -5.32 20.25 -4.89
C VAL A 86 -5.99 18.98 -5.40
N ILE A 87 -6.21 18.85 -6.71
CA ILE A 87 -6.83 17.64 -7.29
C ILE A 87 -5.89 16.43 -7.09
N GLY A 88 -4.57 16.64 -7.21
CA GLY A 88 -3.56 15.62 -6.89
C GLY A 88 -3.66 15.12 -5.45
N LYS A 89 -3.88 16.03 -4.49
CA LYS A 89 -4.10 15.69 -3.07
C LYS A 89 -5.37 14.90 -2.84
N ILE A 90 -6.47 15.27 -3.51
CA ILE A 90 -7.75 14.53 -3.44
C ILE A 90 -7.59 13.13 -4.01
N LEU A 91 -6.87 12.98 -5.14
CA LEU A 91 -6.56 11.68 -5.71
C LEU A 91 -5.73 10.83 -4.74
N ASN A 92 -4.71 11.42 -4.11
CA ASN A 92 -3.91 10.73 -3.10
C ASN A 92 -4.75 10.30 -1.89
N LEU A 93 -5.69 11.14 -1.45
CA LEU A 93 -6.63 10.81 -0.38
C LEU A 93 -7.53 9.63 -0.77
N ALA A 94 -8.09 9.63 -1.98
CA ALA A 94 -8.92 8.54 -2.48
C ALA A 94 -8.14 7.21 -2.51
N ILE A 95 -6.91 7.21 -3.04
CA ILE A 95 -6.06 6.01 -3.06
C ILE A 95 -5.74 5.55 -1.64
N SER A 96 -5.47 6.48 -0.72
CA SER A 96 -5.20 6.14 0.69
C SER A 96 -6.42 5.56 1.38
N PHE A 97 -7.62 6.03 1.04
CA PHE A 97 -8.89 5.48 1.53
C PHE A 97 -9.11 4.05 1.04
N PHE A 98 -9.01 3.80 -0.28
CA PHE A 98 -9.16 2.45 -0.81
C PHE A 98 -8.10 1.49 -0.27
N SER A 99 -6.84 1.92 -0.18
CA SER A 99 -5.76 1.12 0.40
C SER A 99 -6.06 0.73 1.85
N SER A 100 -6.50 1.71 2.66
CA SER A 100 -6.86 1.48 4.07
C SER A 100 -8.08 0.58 4.21
N MET A 101 -9.10 0.77 3.37
CA MET A 101 -10.30 -0.07 3.33
C MET A 101 -9.93 -1.52 3.01
N THR A 102 -9.15 -1.77 1.96
CA THR A 102 -8.81 -3.15 1.58
C THR A 102 -7.96 -3.84 2.63
N VAL A 103 -6.94 -3.16 3.18
CA VAL A 103 -6.11 -3.71 4.27
C VAL A 103 -6.96 -3.99 5.51
N TYR A 104 -7.83 -3.05 5.90
CA TYR A 104 -8.74 -3.23 7.02
C TYR A 104 -9.63 -4.47 6.83
N CYS A 105 -10.31 -4.58 5.68
CA CYS A 105 -11.19 -5.70 5.38
C CYS A 105 -10.46 -7.03 5.37
N ILE A 106 -9.25 -7.10 4.79
CA ILE A 106 -8.43 -8.34 4.79
C ILE A 106 -8.05 -8.73 6.22
N LEU A 107 -7.62 -7.78 7.04
CA LEU A 107 -7.21 -8.06 8.42
C LEU A 107 -8.40 -8.54 9.27
N VAL A 108 -9.53 -7.86 9.17
CA VAL A 108 -10.75 -8.22 9.90
C VAL A 108 -11.26 -9.59 9.46
N HIS A 109 -11.36 -9.82 8.14
CA HIS A 109 -11.85 -11.06 7.59
C HIS A 109 -10.93 -12.24 7.92
N GLY A 110 -9.62 -12.08 7.75
CA GLY A 110 -8.64 -13.15 7.92
C GLY A 110 -8.33 -13.48 9.37
N PHE A 111 -8.18 -12.46 10.24
CA PHE A 111 -7.63 -12.66 11.59
C PHE A 111 -8.66 -12.53 12.71
N ILE A 112 -9.78 -11.83 12.49
CA ILE A 112 -10.73 -11.51 13.56
C ILE A 112 -12.02 -12.30 13.41
N THR A 113 -12.65 -12.22 12.24
CA THR A 113 -13.95 -12.85 11.98
C THR A 113 -13.82 -14.26 11.40
N ASN A 114 -12.59 -14.70 11.08
CA ASN A 114 -12.28 -16.01 10.50
C ASN A 114 -13.16 -16.35 9.29
N GLY A 115 -13.23 -15.42 8.34
CA GLY A 115 -13.95 -15.58 7.08
C GLY A 115 -15.43 -15.17 7.11
N LYS A 116 -15.96 -14.73 8.26
CA LYS A 116 -17.41 -14.51 8.41
C LYS A 116 -17.88 -13.10 8.05
N SER A 117 -17.02 -12.09 8.19
CA SER A 117 -17.37 -10.69 7.92
C SER A 117 -16.14 -9.86 7.57
N TYR A 118 -16.30 -8.85 6.72
CA TYR A 118 -15.26 -7.87 6.39
C TYR A 118 -15.21 -6.69 7.36
N PHE A 119 -16.22 -6.55 8.22
CA PHE A 119 -16.33 -5.50 9.23
C PHE A 119 -16.30 -6.09 10.64
N LEU A 120 -15.71 -5.34 11.57
CA LEU A 120 -15.74 -5.68 12.97
C LEU A 120 -17.19 -5.63 13.46
N PRO A 121 -17.68 -6.66 14.18
CA PRO A 121 -19.02 -6.68 14.76
C PRO A 121 -19.03 -5.84 16.06
N LEU A 122 -18.92 -4.52 15.94
CA LEU A 122 -18.89 -3.58 17.05
C LEU A 122 -20.30 -3.28 17.59
N LEU A 123 -21.30 -3.30 16.72
CA LEU A 123 -22.70 -3.01 17.02
C LEU A 123 -23.61 -4.10 16.46
N ASN A 124 -24.73 -4.35 17.14
CA ASN A 124 -25.72 -5.35 16.72
C ASN A 124 -26.61 -4.89 15.55
N HIS A 125 -26.64 -3.59 15.26
CA HIS A 125 -27.40 -3.05 14.14
C HIS A 125 -26.49 -2.90 12.91
N ASP A 126 -26.78 -3.62 11.83
CA ASP A 126 -25.90 -3.74 10.66
C ASP A 126 -25.46 -2.39 10.07
N LEU A 127 -26.41 -1.49 9.79
CA LEU A 127 -26.09 -0.17 9.22
C LEU A 127 -25.21 0.68 10.15
N ALA A 128 -25.56 0.76 11.44
CA ALA A 128 -24.76 1.48 12.42
C ALA A 128 -23.35 0.87 12.55
N ASN A 129 -23.24 -0.46 12.53
CA ASN A 129 -21.97 -1.16 12.55
C ASN A 129 -21.10 -0.80 11.33
N GLN A 130 -21.69 -0.80 10.13
CA GLN A 130 -20.99 -0.38 8.91
C GLN A 130 -20.50 1.07 9.00
N VAL A 131 -21.36 1.99 9.46
CA VAL A 131 -21.00 3.41 9.63
C VAL A 131 -19.80 3.56 10.56
N VAL A 132 -19.79 2.90 11.72
CA VAL A 132 -18.66 2.94 12.65
C VAL A 132 -17.38 2.38 12.01
N ASN A 133 -17.47 1.28 11.28
CA ASN A 133 -16.32 0.70 10.58
C ASN A 133 -15.76 1.67 9.51
N TYR A 134 -16.62 2.33 8.73
CA TYR A 134 -16.17 3.33 7.75
C TYR A 134 -15.53 4.56 8.42
N ILE A 135 -16.00 4.99 9.60
CA ILE A 135 -15.34 6.04 10.38
C ILE A 135 -13.93 5.61 10.77
N ILE A 136 -13.75 4.37 11.24
CA ILE A 136 -12.42 3.83 11.57
C ILE A 136 -11.51 3.83 10.35
N ILE A 137 -12.00 3.33 9.20
CA ILE A 137 -11.25 3.31 7.93
C ILE A 137 -10.86 4.73 7.50
N ALA A 138 -11.77 5.71 7.65
CA ALA A 138 -11.50 7.10 7.30
C ALA A 138 -10.41 7.72 8.20
N ILE A 139 -10.40 7.41 9.49
CA ILE A 139 -9.33 7.88 10.39
C ILE A 139 -7.97 7.31 9.98
N ILE A 140 -7.93 6.00 9.69
CA ILE A 140 -6.70 5.33 9.21
C ILE A 140 -6.24 5.94 7.88
N SER A 141 -7.16 6.17 6.95
CA SER A 141 -6.84 6.70 5.63
C SER A 141 -6.27 8.11 5.68
N LEU A 142 -6.74 8.97 6.58
CA LEU A 142 -6.19 10.30 6.80
C LEU A 142 -4.74 10.24 7.31
N ALA A 143 -4.43 9.32 8.21
CA ALA A 143 -3.07 9.11 8.69
C ALA A 143 -2.14 8.62 7.57
N VAL A 144 -2.61 7.67 6.76
CA VAL A 144 -1.88 7.16 5.58
C VAL A 144 -1.67 8.27 4.56
N TRP A 145 -2.72 9.03 4.24
CA TRP A 145 -2.66 10.14 3.28
C TRP A 145 -1.64 11.19 3.68
N LYS A 146 -1.68 11.64 4.95
CA LYS A 146 -0.72 12.64 5.47
C LYS A 146 0.72 12.16 5.31
N ARG A 147 1.01 10.92 5.69
CA ARG A 147 2.34 10.33 5.55
C ARG A 147 2.77 10.25 4.07
N ARG A 148 1.86 9.91 3.15
CA ARG A 148 2.15 9.89 1.71
C ARG A 148 2.44 11.28 1.16
N GLU A 149 1.70 12.29 1.59
CA GLU A 149 1.97 13.69 1.23
C GLU A 149 3.36 14.13 1.68
N ASP A 150 3.77 13.77 2.89
CA ASP A 150 5.09 14.12 3.42
C ASP A 150 6.21 13.54 2.54
N TYR A 151 6.13 12.26 2.16
CA TYR A 151 7.10 11.63 1.24
C TYR A 151 7.12 12.25 -0.15
N LEU A 152 5.97 12.67 -0.68
CA LEU A 152 5.90 13.33 -1.99
C LEU A 152 6.58 14.70 -1.94
N ARG A 153 6.43 15.45 -0.83
CA ARG A 153 7.06 16.76 -0.63
C ARG A 153 8.56 16.69 -0.37
N GLU A 154 9.02 15.75 0.46
CA GLU A 154 10.46 15.51 0.67
C GLU A 154 11.15 15.25 -0.68
N ALA A 155 10.56 14.38 -1.50
CA ALA A 155 11.07 14.07 -2.84
C ALA A 155 10.92 15.21 -3.87
N GLU A 156 10.22 16.31 -3.55
CA GLU A 156 10.23 17.55 -4.34
C GLU A 156 11.29 18.54 -3.85
N GLY A 157 11.48 18.63 -2.54
CA GLY A 157 12.50 19.47 -1.90
C GLY A 157 13.90 19.12 -2.38
N ASP A 158 14.26 17.83 -2.28
CA ASP A 158 15.55 17.32 -2.76
C ASP A 158 15.77 17.67 -4.23
N LYS A 159 14.73 17.49 -5.07
CA LYS A 159 14.84 17.77 -6.51
C LYS A 159 15.11 19.25 -6.79
N LYS A 160 14.49 20.16 -6.04
CA LYS A 160 14.75 21.61 -6.19
C LYS A 160 16.16 21.98 -5.77
N GLU A 161 16.68 21.38 -4.70
CA GLU A 161 18.05 21.62 -4.23
C GLU A 161 19.09 21.19 -5.27
N TYR A 162 18.95 20.00 -5.86
CA TYR A 162 19.80 19.55 -6.98
C TYR A 162 19.85 20.54 -8.14
N TYR A 163 18.69 21.06 -8.59
CA TYR A 163 18.65 22.04 -9.68
C TYR A 163 19.28 23.40 -9.32
N ILE A 164 19.30 23.77 -8.04
CA ILE A 164 19.94 25.02 -7.60
C ILE A 164 21.46 24.85 -7.63
N VAL A 165 21.98 23.71 -7.15
CA VAL A 165 23.42 23.41 -7.14
C VAL A 165 23.99 23.40 -8.56
N GLU A 166 23.35 22.67 -9.48
CA GLU A 166 23.76 22.58 -10.89
C GLU A 166 23.84 23.97 -11.57
N LYS A 167 22.90 24.86 -11.23
CA LYS A 167 22.83 26.21 -11.83
C LYS A 167 23.84 27.20 -11.24
N THR A 168 24.39 26.92 -10.06
CA THR A 168 25.47 27.73 -9.45
C THR A 168 26.87 27.32 -9.88
N GLU A 169 27.01 26.16 -10.53
CA GLU A 169 28.29 25.64 -11.04
C GLU A 169 28.55 26.00 -12.53
N GLU A 170 27.60 26.64 -13.21
CA GLU A 170 27.75 27.28 -14.54
C GLU A 170 28.07 28.78 -14.43
#